data_AF-A0A7J9TTZ8-F1
#
_entry.id   AF-A0A7J9TTZ8-F1
#
_cell.length_a   1.000
_cell.length_b   1.000
_cell.length_c   1.000
_cell.angle_alpha   90.00
_cell.angle_beta   90.00
_cell.angle_gamma   90.00
#
_symmetry.space_group_name_H-M   'P 1'
#
loop_
_entity.id
_entity.type
_entity.pdbx_description
1 polymer ?
#
loop_
_entity_poly.entity_id
_entity_poly.type
_entity_poly.pdbx_seq_one_letter_code
_entity_poly.pdbx_strand_id
1 'polypeptide(L)' 'MLPKMCAQSPNNANIHHAITLWDRGGLVVKELRENEKILFELSGNKMQGRYALIKTGFGGQNKNWLFFKRK' A
#
# COMPACT_ATOMS: atom_id res chain seq x y z
N MET A 1 -12.69 -43.40 31.19
CA MET A 1 -13.02 -43.51 29.75
C MET A 1 -13.81 -42.26 29.38
N LEU A 2 -13.41 -41.58 28.30
CA LEU A 2 -13.75 -40.19 27.87
C LEU A 2 -15.27 -39.93 27.63
N PRO A 3 -15.78 -38.66 27.64
CA PRO A 3 -15.28 -37.58 26.78
C PRO A 3 -14.98 -36.23 27.43
N LYS A 4 -13.90 -35.62 26.93
CA LYS A 4 -13.66 -34.18 27.00
C LYS A 4 -14.68 -33.51 26.08
N MET A 5 -15.54 -32.67 26.64
CA MET A 5 -16.30 -31.69 25.86
C MET A 5 -15.31 -30.67 25.29
N CYS A 6 -15.22 -30.60 23.96
CA CYS A 6 -14.54 -29.51 23.29
C CYS A 6 -15.31 -28.22 23.58
N ALA A 7 -14.71 -27.31 24.36
CA ALA A 7 -15.18 -25.93 24.42
C ALA A 7 -15.03 -25.34 23.01
N GLN A 8 -16.14 -25.04 22.35
CA GLN A 8 -16.11 -24.23 21.13
C GLN A 8 -15.70 -22.82 21.54
N SER A 9 -14.51 -22.41 21.09
CA SER A 9 -14.02 -21.05 21.23
C SER A 9 -14.97 -20.08 20.51
N PRO A 10 -15.62 -19.13 21.17
CA PRO A 10 -16.50 -18.17 20.51
C PRO A 10 -15.66 -16.98 20.05
N ASN A 11 -14.82 -17.16 19.04
CA ASN A 11 -14.11 -16.04 18.40
C ASN A 11 -14.66 -15.79 17.00
N ASN A 12 -15.95 -15.44 16.96
CA ASN A 12 -16.53 -14.64 15.88
C ASN A 12 -16.48 -13.19 16.35
N ALA A 13 -15.33 -12.55 16.18
CA ALA A 13 -15.25 -11.09 16.20
C ALA A 13 -15.39 -10.62 14.75
N ASN A 14 -16.57 -10.11 14.38
CA ASN A 14 -16.75 -9.38 13.14
C ASN A 14 -15.93 -8.08 13.21
N ILE A 15 -14.72 -8.10 12.66
CA ILE A 15 -13.88 -6.91 12.57
C ILE A 15 -14.37 -6.08 11.38
N HIS A 16 -15.11 -5.01 11.67
CA HIS A 16 -15.42 -3.98 10.69
C HIS A 16 -14.19 -3.09 10.50
N HIS A 17 -13.46 -3.28 9.41
CA HIS A 17 -12.35 -2.40 9.05
C HIS A 17 -12.91 -1.09 8.47
N ALA A 18 -12.81 0.01 9.22
CA ALA A 18 -13.22 1.32 8.75
C ALA A 18 -12.20 1.87 7.73
N ILE A 19 -12.66 2.13 6.50
CA ILE A 19 -11.86 2.78 5.46
C ILE A 19 -12.06 4.29 5.58
N THR A 20 -10.96 5.04 5.62
CA THR A 20 -11.00 6.52 5.64
C THR A 20 -10.27 7.09 4.44
N LEU A 21 -10.75 8.21 3.93
CA LEU A 21 -10.02 8.99 2.92
C LEU A 21 -8.87 9.73 3.62
N TRP A 22 -7.64 9.21 3.48
CA TRP A 22 -6.49 9.78 4.16
C TRP A 22 -5.92 11.02 3.46
N ASP A 23 -5.91 11.03 2.12
CA ASP A 23 -5.49 12.18 1.30
C ASP A 23 -6.23 12.20 -0.05
N ARG A 24 -6.32 13.38 -0.66
CA ARG A 24 -6.90 13.62 -2.00
C ARG A 24 -6.21 14.80 -2.64
N GLY A 25 -5.97 14.72 -3.95
CA GLY A 25 -5.40 15.81 -4.73
C GLY A 25 -5.16 15.44 -6.18
N GLY A 26 -4.45 16.32 -6.89
CA GLY A 26 -4.01 16.09 -8.27
C GLY A 26 -2.66 15.38 -8.34
N LEU A 27 -2.43 14.68 -9.44
CA LEU A 27 -1.16 14.05 -9.79
C LEU A 27 -0.78 14.49 -11.21
N VAL A 28 0.48 14.89 -11.38
CA VAL A 28 1.07 15.17 -12.69
C VAL A 28 2.23 14.22 -12.94
N VAL A 29 2.12 13.36 -13.95
CA VAL A 29 3.22 12.49 -14.40
C VAL A 29 4.26 13.34 -15.11
N LYS A 30 5.52 13.21 -14.71
CA LYS A 30 6.68 13.88 -15.34
C LYS A 30 7.47 12.94 -16.23
N GLU A 31 7.59 11.67 -15.82
CA GLU A 31 8.21 10.62 -16.61
C GLU A 31 7.54 9.29 -16.31
N LEU A 32 7.27 8.50 -17.36
CA LEU A 32 6.74 7.16 -17.25
C LEU A 32 7.62 6.23 -18.10
N ARG A 33 8.33 5.31 -17.44
CA ARG A 33 9.01 4.20 -18.09
C ARG A 33 8.40 2.91 -17.62
N GLU A 34 7.72 2.25 -18.54
CA GLU A 34 7.04 1.00 -18.27
C GLU A 34 8.01 -0.03 -17.69
N ASN A 35 7.57 -0.72 -16.63
CA ASN A 35 8.38 -1.71 -15.91
C ASN A 35 9.71 -1.24 -15.28
N GLU A 36 9.99 0.07 -15.24
CA GLU A 36 11.21 0.60 -14.65
C GLU A 36 10.90 1.65 -13.57
N LYS A 37 10.25 2.75 -13.96
CA LYS A 37 10.05 3.89 -13.05
C LYS A 37 8.88 4.79 -13.43
N ILE A 38 8.34 5.48 -12.42
CA ILE A 38 7.35 6.54 -12.57
C ILE A 38 7.82 7.73 -11.73
N LEU A 39 7.99 8.89 -12.37
CA LEU A 39 8.29 10.15 -11.70
C LEU A 39 7.09 11.07 -11.83
N PHE A 40 6.61 11.58 -10.71
CA PHE A 40 5.38 12.38 -10.68
C PHE A 40 5.42 13.42 -9.58
N GLU A 41 4.49 14.36 -9.66
CA GLU A 41 4.30 15.42 -8.68
C GLU A 41 2.88 15.34 -8.13
N LEU A 42 2.78 15.38 -6.80
CA LEU A 42 1.51 15.35 -6.07
C LEU A 42 1.14 16.74 -5.59
N SER A 43 -0.16 17.02 -5.65
CA SER A 43 -0.80 18.23 -5.15
C SER A 43 -1.97 17.86 -4.24
N GLY A 44 -1.67 17.06 -3.21
CA GLY A 44 -2.62 16.62 -2.18
C GLY A 44 -2.67 17.55 -0.97
N ASN A 45 -3.64 17.30 -0.09
CA ASN A 45 -3.75 18.02 1.17
C ASN A 45 -2.61 17.63 2.14
N LYS A 46 -2.20 16.36 2.12
CA LYS A 46 -1.12 15.84 2.98
C LYS A 46 0.18 15.60 2.23
N MET A 47 0.10 15.02 1.03
CA MET A 47 1.28 14.72 0.21
C MET A 47 1.44 15.71 -0.94
N GLN A 48 2.56 16.44 -0.91
CA GLN A 48 2.89 17.47 -1.88
C GLN A 48 4.34 17.36 -2.35
N GLY A 49 4.55 17.69 -3.62
CA GLY A 49 5.86 17.76 -4.26
C GLY A 49 6.18 16.53 -5.11
N ARG A 50 7.47 16.33 -5.40
CA ARG A 50 7.95 15.33 -6.37
C ARG A 50 8.20 13.99 -5.70
N TYR A 51 7.79 12.91 -6.37
CA TYR A 51 7.95 11.54 -5.91
C TYR A 51 8.47 10.63 -7.03
N ALA A 52 8.98 9.48 -6.62
CA ALA A 52 9.38 8.39 -7.50
C ALA A 52 8.75 7.07 -7.05
N LEU A 53 8.35 6.27 -8.02
CA LEU A 53 8.15 4.83 -7.90
C LEU A 53 9.20 4.15 -8.78
N ILE A 54 10.04 3.31 -8.19
CA ILE A 54 11.08 2.56 -8.92
C ILE A 54 10.80 1.07 -8.75
N LYS A 55 10.72 0.33 -9.86
CA LYS A 55 10.53 -1.12 -9.80
C LYS A 55 11.79 -1.77 -9.29
N THR A 56 11.65 -2.73 -8.37
CA THR A 56 12.78 -3.44 -7.78
C THR A 56 12.60 -4.96 -7.94
N GLY A 57 13.70 -5.66 -8.18
CA GLY A 57 13.73 -7.14 -8.22
C GLY A 57 14.08 -7.80 -6.88
N PHE A 58 14.14 -7.02 -5.79
CA PHE A 58 14.54 -7.53 -4.49
C PHE A 58 13.57 -8.61 -3.99
N GLY A 59 14.11 -9.72 -3.48
CA GLY A 59 13.33 -10.87 -2.98
C GLY A 59 12.78 -11.78 -4.09
N GLY A 60 13.25 -11.66 -5.33
CA GLY A 60 12.86 -12.55 -6.45
C GLY A 60 11.46 -12.30 -7.01
N GLN A 61 10.75 -11.29 -6.52
CA GLN A 61 9.39 -10.95 -6.96
C GLN A 61 9.40 -9.68 -7.80
N ASN A 62 9.03 -9.78 -9.08
CA ASN A 62 8.96 -8.66 -10.03
C ASN A 62 7.73 -7.74 -9.83
N LYS A 63 7.21 -7.67 -8.60
CA LYS A 63 6.02 -6.89 -8.21
C LYS A 63 6.35 -5.76 -7.23
N ASN A 64 7.59 -5.72 -6.71
CA ASN A 64 7.98 -4.78 -5.68
C ASN A 64 8.34 -3.41 -6.27
N TRP A 65 7.83 -2.35 -5.66
CA TRP A 65 8.13 -0.96 -6.03
C TRP A 65 8.63 -0.19 -4.81
N LEU A 66 9.72 0.56 -5.01
CA LEU A 66 10.25 1.48 -4.02
C LEU A 66 9.63 2.85 -4.23
N PHE A 67 8.92 3.36 -3.23
CA PHE A 67 8.27 4.66 -3.23
C PHE A 67 9.01 5.64 -2.31
N PHE A 68 9.37 6.82 -2.82
CA PHE A 68 10.02 7.86 -2.02
C PHE A 68 9.79 9.27 -2.54
N LYS A 69 9.91 10.25 -1.63
CA LYS A 69 9.89 11.67 -1.95
C LYS A 69 11.25 12.10 -2.52
N ARG A 70 11.24 12.92 -3.56
CA ARG A 70 12.44 13.46 -4.20
C ARG A 70 12.69 14.89 -3.70
N LYS A 71 13.97 15.26 -3.64
CA LYS A 71 14.39 16.65 -3.44
C LYS A 71 14.09 17.48 -4.70
#